data_AF-T1CXS1-F1
#
_entry.id   AF-T1CXS1-F1
#
_cell.length_a   1.000
_cell.length_b   1.000
_cell.length_c   1.000
_cell.angle_alpha   90.00
_cell.angle_beta   90.00
_cell.angle_gamma   90.00
#
_symmetry.space_group_name_H-M   'P 1'
#
loop_
_entity.id
_entity.type
_entity.pdbx_description
1 polymer ?
#
loop_
_entity_poly.entity_id
_entity_poly.type
_entity_poly.pdbx_seq_one_letter_code
_entity_poly.pdbx_strand_id
1 'polypeptide(L)'
;MRLDADSGPTAGDLLESLPESELERLFSEGDEPLALPIARALVQARREGRLPRTTTALAAFVSGVYYRKGFRRSRRHPATRAFMALRIRVNGEYENLEDSLAGSRTLLEASGGRLIVLSFHSGED
;
A
#
# COMPACT_ATOMS: atom_id res chain seq x y z
N MET A 1 1.73 1.40 10.53
CA MET A 1 2.27 1.55 9.16
C MET A 1 2.61 3.01 8.84
N ARG A 2 2.40 3.95 9.77
CA ARG A 2 2.90 5.31 9.65
C ARG A 2 4.39 5.34 10.00
N LEU A 3 5.18 6.04 9.20
CA LEU A 3 6.59 6.33 9.46
C LEU A 3 6.72 7.52 10.42
N ASP A 4 5.87 8.52 10.25
CA ASP A 4 5.62 9.56 11.25
C ASP A 4 4.41 9.14 12.11
N ALA A 5 4.65 8.86 13.38
CA ALA A 5 3.61 8.37 14.28
C ALA A 5 2.54 9.43 14.63
N ASP A 6 2.83 10.71 14.39
CA ASP A 6 2.03 11.83 14.88
C ASP A 6 1.15 12.48 13.80
N SER A 7 1.29 12.06 12.54
CA SER A 7 0.55 12.64 11.41
C SER A 7 -0.23 11.61 10.59
N GLY A 8 -1.23 12.09 9.86
CA GLY A 8 -1.96 11.31 8.86
C GLY A 8 -2.85 10.17 9.38
N PRO A 9 -3.63 9.56 8.48
CA PRO A 9 -4.49 8.42 8.80
C PRO A 9 -3.66 7.16 9.02
N THR A 10 -4.13 6.27 9.89
CA THR A 10 -3.60 4.91 9.99
C THR A 10 -4.11 4.05 8.83
N ALA A 11 -3.45 2.92 8.58
CA ALA A 11 -3.97 1.92 7.64
C ALA A 11 -5.38 1.43 8.05
N GLY A 12 -5.66 1.37 9.36
CA GLY A 12 -7.00 1.03 9.86
C GLY A 12 -8.04 2.06 9.42
N ASP A 13 -7.74 3.34 9.56
CA ASP A 13 -8.63 4.44 9.17
C ASP A 13 -8.93 4.40 7.66
N LEU A 14 -7.92 4.10 6.83
CA LEU A 14 -8.12 3.94 5.39
C LEU A 14 -9.07 2.77 5.09
N LEU A 15 -8.86 1.61 5.72
CA LEU A 15 -9.72 0.44 5.54
C LEU A 15 -11.16 0.70 6.04
N GLU A 16 -11.33 1.52 7.08
CA GLU A 16 -12.64 1.89 7.60
C GLU A 16 -13.37 2.89 6.72
N SER A 17 -12.69 3.84 6.08
CA SER A 17 -13.32 4.98 5.42
C SER A 17 -13.39 4.89 3.91
N LEU A 18 -12.41 4.28 3.24
CA LEU A 18 -12.33 4.32 1.78
C LEU A 18 -13.45 3.52 1.10
N PRO A 19 -14.03 4.01 -0.02
CA PRO A 19 -14.95 3.24 -0.84
C PRO A 19 -14.22 2.08 -1.55
N GLU A 20 -14.99 1.12 -2.09
CA GLU A 20 -14.44 -0.05 -2.81
C GLU A 20 -13.49 0.35 -3.93
N SER A 21 -13.86 1.35 -4.74
CA SER A 21 -13.07 1.82 -5.88
C SER A 21 -11.72 2.40 -5.46
N GLU A 22 -11.67 3.13 -4.36
CA GLU A 22 -10.42 3.69 -3.83
C GLU A 22 -9.55 2.61 -3.18
N LEU A 23 -10.16 1.62 -2.52
CA LEU A 23 -9.42 0.45 -2.03
C LEU A 23 -8.86 -0.39 -3.17
N GLU A 24 -9.64 -0.62 -4.23
CA GLU A 24 -9.18 -1.30 -5.43
C GLU A 24 -8.00 -0.55 -6.05
N ARG A 25 -8.15 0.76 -6.26
CA ARG A 25 -7.10 1.60 -6.82
C ARG A 25 -5.82 1.54 -5.98
N LEU A 26 -5.93 1.71 -4.66
CA LEU A 26 -4.83 1.59 -3.71
C LEU A 26 -4.08 0.28 -3.89
N PHE A 27 -4.79 -0.86 -3.93
CA PHE A 27 -4.15 -2.16 -4.08
C PHE A 27 -3.55 -2.36 -5.48
N SER A 28 -4.21 -1.88 -6.53
CA SER A 28 -3.71 -1.93 -7.91
C SER A 28 -2.41 -1.14 -8.08
N GLU A 29 -2.30 0.05 -7.48
CA GLU A 29 -1.08 0.88 -7.45
C GLU A 29 0.09 0.19 -6.71
N GLY A 30 -0.19 -0.80 -5.86
CA GLY A 30 0.79 -1.67 -5.21
C GLY A 30 1.02 -3.01 -5.92
N ASP A 31 0.66 -3.14 -7.19
CA ASP A 31 0.79 -4.34 -8.02
C ASP A 31 0.06 -5.59 -7.49
N GLU A 32 -1.01 -5.41 -6.70
CA GLU A 32 -1.77 -6.50 -6.10
C GLU A 32 -2.71 -7.17 -7.12
N PRO A 33 -2.46 -8.42 -7.57
CA PRO A 33 -3.23 -9.07 -8.63
C PRO A 33 -4.68 -9.34 -8.25
N LEU A 34 -4.98 -9.40 -6.95
CA LEU A 34 -6.35 -9.57 -6.44
C LEU A 34 -6.89 -8.27 -5.82
N ALA A 35 -6.46 -7.10 -6.31
CA ALA A 35 -6.87 -5.79 -5.82
C ALA A 35 -8.41 -5.66 -5.67
N LEU A 36 -9.16 -5.86 -6.75
CA LEU A 36 -10.61 -5.81 -6.73
C LEU A 36 -11.25 -6.87 -5.80
N PRO A 37 -10.88 -8.17 -5.86
CA PRO A 37 -11.36 -9.16 -4.91
C PRO A 37 -11.09 -8.82 -3.43
N ILE A 38 -9.92 -8.26 -3.11
CA ILE A 38 -9.54 -7.87 -1.75
C ILE A 38 -10.36 -6.65 -1.30
N ALA A 39 -10.46 -5.61 -2.14
CA ALA A 39 -11.27 -4.42 -1.88
C ALA A 39 -12.73 -4.77 -1.60
N ARG A 40 -13.36 -5.57 -2.47
CA ARG A 40 -14.72 -6.10 -2.28
C ARG A 40 -14.87 -6.84 -0.96
N ALA A 41 -13.93 -7.74 -0.65
CA ALA A 41 -13.98 -8.52 0.57
C ALA A 41 -13.88 -7.64 1.82
N LEU A 42 -13.02 -6.61 1.81
CA LEU A 42 -12.87 -5.65 2.91
C LEU A 42 -14.12 -4.79 3.12
N VAL A 43 -14.72 -4.27 2.05
CA VAL A 43 -15.97 -3.50 2.14
C VAL A 43 -17.11 -4.37 2.68
N GLN A 44 -17.19 -5.62 2.23
CA GLN A 44 -18.16 -6.56 2.76
C GLN A 44 -17.89 -6.89 4.24
N ALA A 45 -16.62 -7.07 4.62
CA ALA A 45 -16.22 -7.27 6.01
C ALA A 45 -16.58 -6.08 6.89
N ARG A 46 -16.41 -4.86 6.39
CA ARG A 46 -16.80 -3.61 7.06
C ARG A 46 -18.30 -3.56 7.32
N ARG A 47 -19.12 -3.86 6.30
CA ARG A 47 -20.59 -3.90 6.42
C ARG A 47 -21.09 -4.91 7.46
N GLU A 48 -20.37 -6.02 7.60
CA GLU A 48 -20.69 -7.10 8.55
C GLU A 48 -20.03 -6.91 9.94
N GLY A 49 -19.34 -5.79 10.19
CA GLY A 49 -18.68 -5.53 11.48
C GLY A 49 -17.47 -6.43 11.78
N ARG A 50 -16.90 -7.07 10.76
CA ARG A 50 -15.79 -8.05 10.86
C ARG A 50 -14.51 -7.60 10.16
N LEU A 51 -14.30 -6.29 10.05
CA LEU A 51 -13.09 -5.74 9.45
C LEU A 51 -11.86 -6.14 10.29
N PRO A 52 -10.77 -6.64 9.69
CA PRO A 52 -9.57 -7.02 10.44
C PRO A 52 -8.94 -5.80 11.12
N ARG A 53 -8.67 -5.92 12.43
CA ARG A 53 -8.16 -4.81 13.27
C ARG A 53 -6.66 -4.87 13.56
N THR A 54 -6.02 -5.99 13.26
CA THR A 54 -4.60 -6.21 13.50
C THR A 54 -3.91 -6.62 12.21
N THR A 55 -2.60 -6.43 12.15
CA THR A 55 -1.78 -6.83 10.99
C THR A 55 -1.88 -8.34 10.75
N THR A 56 -1.83 -9.16 11.79
CA THR A 56 -1.98 -10.63 11.67
C THR A 56 -3.36 -11.00 11.12
N ALA A 57 -4.43 -10.36 11.60
CA ALA A 57 -5.78 -10.60 11.09
C ALA A 57 -5.92 -10.17 9.63
N LEU A 58 -5.34 -9.02 9.24
CA LEU A 58 -5.36 -8.55 7.86
C LEU A 58 -4.58 -9.47 6.93
N ALA A 59 -3.40 -9.94 7.37
CA ALA A 59 -2.60 -10.89 6.60
C ALA A 59 -3.34 -12.21 6.36
N ALA A 60 -3.98 -12.76 7.40
CA ALA A 60 -4.81 -13.96 7.28
C ALA A 60 -6.03 -13.73 6.37
N PHE A 61 -6.66 -12.55 6.47
CA PHE A 61 -7.80 -12.16 5.65
C PHE A 61 -7.44 -12.14 4.16
N VAL A 62 -6.35 -11.45 3.80
CA VAL A 62 -5.86 -11.37 2.41
C VAL A 62 -5.46 -12.74 1.89
N SER A 63 -4.73 -13.53 2.69
CA SER A 63 -4.39 -14.92 2.32
C SER A 63 -5.64 -15.77 2.06
N GLY A 64 -6.71 -15.59 2.85
CA GLY A 64 -7.99 -16.25 2.63
C GLY A 64 -8.64 -15.89 1.28
N VAL A 65 -8.49 -14.66 0.80
CA VAL A 65 -8.96 -14.24 -0.54
C VAL A 65 -8.17 -14.97 -1.63
N TYR A 66 -6.84 -15.03 -1.50
CA TYR A 66 -5.96 -15.77 -2.40
C TYR A 66 -6.31 -17.27 -2.48
N TYR A 67 -6.49 -17.90 -1.33
CA TYR A 67 -6.82 -19.33 -1.26
C TYR A 67 -8.18 -19.65 -1.90
N ARG A 68 -9.18 -18.79 -1.72
CA ARG A 68 -10.49 -18.91 -2.38
C ARG A 68 -10.41 -18.79 -3.90
N LYS A 69 -9.39 -18.09 -4.42
CA LYS A 69 -9.11 -17.95 -5.85
C LYS A 69 -8.18 -19.04 -6.40
N GLY A 70 -7.80 -20.03 -5.59
CA GLY A 70 -6.95 -21.15 -6.01
C GLY A 70 -5.45 -20.89 -5.95
N PHE A 71 -5.02 -19.70 -5.52
CA PHE A 71 -3.61 -19.34 -5.39
C PHE A 71 -3.05 -19.86 -4.06
N ARG A 72 -2.53 -21.09 -4.06
CA ARG A 72 -2.05 -21.78 -2.84
C ARG A 72 -0.54 -21.73 -2.64
N ARG A 73 0.23 -21.47 -3.70
CA ARG A 73 1.71 -21.42 -3.63
C ARG A 73 2.20 -20.16 -4.32
N SER A 74 2.92 -19.34 -3.57
CA SER A 74 3.65 -18.19 -4.06
C SER A 74 4.99 -18.12 -3.33
N ARG A 75 6.03 -17.64 -4.01
CA ARG A 75 7.36 -17.41 -3.41
C ARG A 75 7.32 -16.28 -2.37
N ARG A 76 6.35 -15.38 -2.48
CA ARG A 76 6.08 -14.27 -1.55
C ARG A 76 4.77 -14.51 -0.81
N HIS A 77 4.69 -14.09 0.45
CA HIS A 77 3.47 -14.18 1.21
C HIS A 77 2.33 -13.42 0.49
N PRO A 78 1.10 -13.95 0.40
CA PRO A 78 0.01 -13.32 -0.36
C PRO A 78 -0.28 -11.87 0.06
N ALA A 79 -0.19 -11.58 1.36
CA ALA A 79 -0.45 -10.24 1.87
C ALA A 79 0.69 -9.22 1.62
N THR A 80 1.85 -9.62 1.10
CA THR A 80 3.01 -8.72 0.99
C THR A 80 2.70 -7.47 0.17
N ARG A 81 2.04 -7.61 -0.98
CA ARG A 81 1.72 -6.49 -1.87
C ARG A 81 0.62 -5.60 -1.29
N ALA A 82 -0.43 -6.20 -0.73
CA ALA A 82 -1.46 -5.45 -0.01
C ALA A 82 -0.89 -4.59 1.13
N PHE A 83 0.08 -5.09 1.89
CA PHE A 83 0.74 -4.33 2.95
C PHE A 83 1.63 -3.21 2.40
N MET A 84 2.37 -3.49 1.32
CA MET A 84 3.18 -2.49 0.64
C MET A 84 2.31 -1.34 0.13
N ALA A 85 1.19 -1.64 -0.52
CA ALA A 85 0.23 -0.66 -1.02
C ALA A 85 -0.33 0.23 0.09
N LEU A 86 -0.71 -0.38 1.23
CA LEU A 86 -1.16 0.37 2.40
C LEU A 86 -0.05 1.27 2.98
N ARG A 87 1.20 0.80 3.01
CA ARG A 87 2.35 1.57 3.49
C ARG A 87 2.56 2.81 2.62
N ILE A 88 2.63 2.61 1.30
CA ILE A 88 2.78 3.66 0.29
C ILE A 88 1.71 4.74 0.49
N ARG A 89 0.44 4.32 0.56
CA ARG A 89 -0.68 5.25 0.71
C ARG A 89 -0.70 5.99 2.05
N VAL A 90 -0.38 5.31 3.14
CA VAL A 90 -0.37 5.91 4.48
C VAL A 90 0.69 7.00 4.60
N ASN A 91 1.84 6.82 3.95
CA ASN A 91 2.98 7.72 4.07
C ASN A 91 3.15 8.67 2.89
N GLY A 92 2.24 8.66 1.91
CA GLY A 92 2.36 9.47 0.69
C GLY A 92 3.71 9.26 0.00
N GLU A 93 4.16 8.00 -0.09
CA GLU A 93 5.54 7.69 -0.49
C GLU A 93 5.85 8.19 -1.91
N TYR A 94 4.88 8.12 -2.82
CA TYR A 94 5.05 8.58 -4.20
C TYR A 94 5.09 10.11 -4.31
N GLU A 95 4.17 10.81 -3.64
CA GLU A 95 4.14 12.27 -3.63
C GLU A 95 5.44 12.83 -3.01
N ASN A 96 5.88 12.24 -1.90
CA ASN A 96 7.14 12.62 -1.26
C ASN A 96 8.35 12.35 -2.16
N LEU A 97 8.36 11.26 -2.91
CA LEU A 97 9.42 10.94 -3.86
C LEU A 97 9.46 11.97 -4.99
N GLU A 98 8.32 12.30 -5.59
CA GLU A 98 8.22 13.30 -6.66
C GLU A 98 8.72 14.68 -6.21
N ASP A 99 8.24 15.16 -5.05
CA ASP A 99 8.66 16.43 -4.46
C ASP A 99 10.16 16.44 -4.13
N SER A 100 10.68 15.34 -3.59
CA SER A 100 12.10 15.22 -3.23
C SER A 100 13.00 15.21 -4.46
N LEU A 101 12.60 14.55 -5.55
CA LEU A 101 13.35 14.54 -6.81
C LEU A 101 13.36 15.92 -7.46
N ALA A 102 12.21 16.60 -7.49
CA ALA A 102 12.09 17.95 -8.01
C ALA A 102 12.99 18.94 -7.24
N GLY A 103 12.92 18.92 -5.90
CA GLY A 103 13.75 19.77 -5.05
C GLY A 103 15.25 19.46 -5.16
N SER A 104 15.62 18.18 -5.24
CA SER A 104 17.00 17.75 -5.40
C SER A 104 17.62 18.29 -6.69
N ARG A 105 16.86 18.28 -7.79
CA ARG A 105 17.33 18.84 -9.07
C ARG A 105 17.76 20.30 -8.92
N THR A 106 16.93 21.12 -8.29
CA THR A 106 17.22 22.56 -8.07
C THR A 106 18.51 22.78 -7.27
N LEU A 107 18.74 21.97 -6.23
CA LEU A 107 19.94 22.09 -5.40
C LEU A 107 21.21 21.67 -6.14
N LEU A 108 21.13 20.61 -6.95
CA LEU A 108 22.28 20.06 -7.66
C LEU A 108 22.71 20.90 -8.85
N GLU A 109 21.78 21.57 -9.54
CA GLU A 109 22.09 22.53 -10.61
C GLU A 109 22.97 23.69 -10.08
N ALA A 110 22.78 24.10 -8.82
CA ALA A 110 23.57 25.17 -8.22
C ALA A 110 24.99 24.74 -7.81
N SER A 111 25.22 23.46 -7.53
CA SER A 111 26.49 22.97 -6.96
C SER A 111 27.28 22.00 -7.85
N GLY A 112 26.68 21.49 -8.93
CA GLY A 112 27.27 20.44 -9.78
C GLY A 112 27.36 19.06 -9.12
N GLY A 113 26.50 18.79 -8.13
CA GLY A 113 26.51 17.54 -7.35
C GLY A 113 25.94 16.33 -8.11
N ARG A 114 25.96 15.16 -7.45
CA ARG A 114 25.30 13.93 -7.95
C ARG A 114 24.25 13.43 -6.95
N LEU A 115 23.13 12.93 -7.47
CA LEU A 115 22.11 12.22 -6.71
C LEU A 115 22.23 10.71 -6.95
N ILE A 116 22.09 9.92 -5.90
CA ILE A 116 21.94 8.46 -5.98
C ILE A 116 20.64 8.09 -5.27
N VAL A 117 19.78 7.34 -5.95
CA VAL A 117 18.50 6.86 -5.43
C VAL A 117 18.54 5.34 -5.41
N LEU A 118 18.00 4.73 -4.34
CA LEU A 118 17.84 3.29 -4.21
C LEU A 118 16.35 2.98 -4.12
N SER A 119 15.80 2.34 -5.15
CA SER A 119 14.40 1.89 -5.20
C SER A 119 14.28 0.44 -4.73
N PHE A 120 13.14 0.10 -4.12
CA PHE A 120 12.88 -1.25 -3.61
C PHE A 120 11.63 -1.89 -4.23
N HIS A 121 10.82 -1.12 -4.96
CA HIS A 121 9.71 -1.64 -5.75
C HIS A 121 9.54 -0.94 -7.09
N SER A 122 8.83 -1.61 -8.00
CA SER A 122 8.60 -1.20 -9.39
C SER A 122 7.96 0.17 -9.55
N GLY A 123 7.16 0.62 -8.57
CA GLY A 123 6.55 1.95 -8.62
C GLY A 123 7.48 3.12 -8.27
N GLU A 124 8.66 2.86 -7.69
CA GLU A 124 9.67 3.89 -7.35
C GLU A 124 10.76 4.04 -8.43
N ASP A 125 10.93 3.03 -9.28
CA ASP A 125 11.94 2.96 -10.35
C ASP A 125 11.42 3.52 -11.68
#